data_AF-A0A8B6H5L8-F1
#
_entry.id   AF-A0A8B6H5L8-F1
#
_cell.length_a   1.000
_cell.length_b   1.000
_cell.length_c   1.000
_cell.angle_alpha   90.00
_cell.angle_beta   90.00
_cell.angle_gamma   90.00
#
_symmetry.space_group_name_H-M   'P 1'
#
loop_
_entity.id
_entity.type
_entity.pdbx_description
1 polymer ?
#
loop_
_entity_poly.entity_id
_entity_poly.type
_entity_poly.pdbx_seq_one_letter_code
_entity_poly.pdbx_strand_id
1 'polypeptide(L)'
;MISCADKCSVEINCYVANFDTNSETCFLHMSGGCNSEQQYEQGWISIRREQGTGFNWSPWSKCSNTCGGGKRTRSHQNANVESTENVTSVEACHCFGCNDTALNCDEWKSKGLVDSQTVLIEPITSNGVKLQAVEVYCYMENGVGVTEINHNGERNITVVGYEALGSYSYIVTYDISFEHVVAIIDSSQFCRQFVRWSCKGALIWDTLNDEWTTYWTNRSTAYLATNEKKTPSGFFHGTEVRRTCECGISQTCQESNVLCNCDINDYIWRSDEGYVTNKDALPIVAFFAGDTGDSGEEGHHFIGPLECYGTA
;
A
#
# COMPACT_ATOMS: atom_id res chain seq x y z
N MET A 1 0.78 23.19 0.33
CA MET A 1 1.74 22.07 0.26
C MET A 1 2.99 22.56 -0.43
N ILE A 2 4.13 22.52 0.24
CA ILE A 2 5.45 22.91 -0.30
C ILE A 2 5.94 21.76 -1.18
N SER A 3 6.36 22.04 -2.42
CA SER A 3 6.81 21.00 -3.34
C SER A 3 8.18 20.44 -2.93
N CYS A 4 8.51 19.24 -3.38
CA CYS A 4 9.82 18.65 -3.12
C CYS A 4 10.98 19.53 -3.62
N ALA A 5 10.76 20.28 -4.71
CA ALA A 5 11.73 21.24 -5.25
C ALA A 5 12.05 22.36 -4.26
N ASP A 6 11.05 22.85 -3.52
CA ASP A 6 11.20 23.94 -2.55
C ASP A 6 11.99 23.49 -1.30
N LYS A 7 11.95 22.20 -0.92
CA LYS A 7 12.76 21.66 0.19
C LYS A 7 14.25 21.55 -0.15
N CYS A 8 14.60 21.39 -1.43
CA CYS A 8 15.98 21.23 -1.86
C CYS A 8 16.69 22.59 -2.10
N SER A 9 15.96 23.71 -2.04
CA SER A 9 16.48 25.06 -2.31
C SER A 9 16.61 25.96 -1.07
N VAL A 10 16.34 25.46 0.14
CA VAL A 10 16.24 26.33 1.33
C VAL A 10 17.01 25.77 2.52
N GLU A 11 18.16 26.36 2.84
CA GLU A 11 18.58 26.52 4.25
C GLU A 11 17.54 27.46 4.89
N ILE A 12 16.64 26.92 5.72
CA ILE A 12 15.53 27.71 6.28
C ILE A 12 16.06 28.64 7.35
N ASN A 13 16.12 29.93 7.03
CA ASN A 13 15.85 30.99 8.01
C ASN A 13 14.56 31.71 7.60
N CYS A 14 13.49 31.40 8.34
CA CYS A 14 12.25 32.18 8.53
C CYS A 14 11.40 32.53 7.30
N TYR A 15 10.36 31.74 6.96
CA TYR A 15 9.18 32.27 6.24
C TYR A 15 7.89 31.55 6.64
N VAL A 16 6.81 32.32 6.87
CA VAL A 16 5.41 31.85 6.92
C VAL A 16 4.75 32.28 5.61
N ALA A 17 4.22 31.32 4.84
CA ALA A 17 3.45 31.58 3.64
C ALA A 17 1.95 31.49 3.93
N ASN A 18 1.21 32.57 3.73
CA ASN A 18 -0.26 32.55 3.69
C ASN A 18 -0.72 32.52 2.23
N PHE A 19 -1.64 31.61 1.91
CA PHE A 19 -2.21 31.43 0.57
C PHE A 19 -3.60 32.05 0.51
N ASP A 20 -3.84 32.94 -0.45
CA ASP A 20 -5.19 33.41 -0.79
C ASP A 20 -5.75 32.54 -1.92
N THR A 21 -6.97 32.02 -1.76
CA THR A 21 -7.54 30.95 -2.59
C THR A 21 -8.48 31.43 -3.69
N ASN A 22 -8.61 32.75 -3.90
CA ASN A 22 -9.64 33.32 -4.77
C ASN A 22 -9.16 34.01 -6.06
N SER A 23 -8.00 33.64 -6.62
CA SER A 23 -7.64 34.08 -7.99
C SER A 23 -6.83 33.01 -8.73
N GLU A 24 -6.97 32.97 -10.06
CA GLU A 24 -6.27 32.03 -10.97
C GLU A 24 -4.73 32.21 -11.00
N THR A 25 -4.21 33.09 -10.15
CA THR A 25 -2.79 33.39 -9.94
C THR A 25 -2.46 33.21 -8.47
N CYS A 26 -1.55 32.27 -8.13
CA CYS A 26 -0.98 32.21 -6.78
C CYS A 26 -0.11 33.44 -6.56
N PHE A 27 -0.58 34.39 -5.77
CA PHE A 27 0.22 35.52 -5.31
C PHE A 27 1.03 35.09 -4.09
N LEU A 28 2.36 35.12 -4.22
CA LEU A 28 3.27 35.06 -3.09
C LEU A 28 3.36 36.47 -2.50
N HIS A 29 2.59 36.74 -1.44
CA HIS A 29 2.75 37.94 -0.65
C HIS A 29 3.89 37.71 0.35
N MET A 30 5.08 38.25 0.05
CA MET A 30 6.18 38.26 1.00
C MET A 30 5.99 39.44 1.95
N SER A 31 5.54 39.16 3.19
CA SER A 31 5.56 40.15 4.26
C SER A 31 6.29 39.56 5.46
N GLY A 32 7.48 40.09 5.74
CA GLY A 32 8.25 39.78 6.95
C GLY A 32 9.52 40.62 7.00
N GLY A 33 9.52 41.67 7.81
CA GLY A 33 10.68 42.51 8.07
C GLY A 33 11.59 41.93 9.14
N CYS A 34 12.90 42.02 8.89
CA CYS A 34 13.97 42.09 9.88
C CYS A 34 14.99 43.14 9.39
N ASN A 35 15.58 43.87 10.33
CA ASN A 35 16.08 45.24 10.15
C ASN A 35 17.32 45.46 9.27
N SER A 36 17.33 46.67 8.69
CA SER A 36 18.41 47.54 8.18
C SER A 36 19.26 47.12 6.97
N GLU A 37 19.12 47.96 5.94
CA GLU A 37 20.09 48.27 4.87
C GLU A 37 20.47 47.16 3.89
N GLN A 38 19.58 46.88 2.94
CA GLN A 38 19.95 46.71 1.53
C GLN A 38 18.69 46.78 0.66
N GLN A 39 18.58 47.86 -0.12
CA GLN A 39 17.64 47.94 -1.22
C GLN A 39 18.07 46.93 -2.30
N TYR A 40 17.21 45.97 -2.64
CA TYR A 40 17.35 45.20 -3.87
C TYR A 40 16.12 45.40 -4.75
N GLU A 41 16.40 45.60 -6.03
CA GLU A 41 15.45 45.86 -7.11
C GLU A 41 14.41 44.76 -7.24
N GLN A 42 13.18 45.17 -7.56
CA GLN A 42 12.04 44.30 -7.83
C GLN A 42 12.29 43.47 -9.10
N GLY A 43 13.01 42.35 -8.95
CA GLY A 43 13.16 41.34 -9.98
C GLY A 43 11.95 40.40 -9.99
N TRP A 44 11.09 40.55 -10.99
CA TRP A 44 10.00 39.61 -11.24
C TRP A 44 10.58 38.27 -11.70
N ILE A 45 10.60 37.25 -10.84
CA ILE A 45 10.86 35.88 -11.27
C ILE A 45 9.53 35.31 -11.78
N SER A 46 9.36 35.33 -13.10
CA SER A 46 8.30 34.56 -13.75
C SER A 46 8.66 33.07 -13.67
N ILE A 47 8.18 32.38 -12.64
CA ILE A 47 8.16 30.91 -12.66
C ILE A 47 7.04 30.53 -13.62
N ARG A 48 7.39 30.25 -14.89
CA ARG A 48 6.46 29.59 -15.80
C ARG A 48 6.19 28.20 -15.22
N ARG A 49 5.00 28.00 -14.63
CA ARG A 49 4.39 26.66 -14.67
C ARG A 49 4.30 26.31 -16.14
N GLU A 50 5.05 25.30 -16.58
CA GLU A 50 4.73 24.60 -17.83
C GLU A 50 3.39 23.90 -17.61
N GLN A 51 2.31 24.67 -17.80
CA GLN A 51 0.99 24.15 -18.11
C GLN A 51 1.16 23.27 -19.36
N GLY A 52 0.68 22.03 -19.27
CA GLY A 52 0.99 20.93 -20.18
C GLY A 52 1.06 21.31 -21.65
N THR A 53 2.26 21.21 -22.22
CA THR A 53 2.46 21.16 -23.67
C THR A 53 2.79 19.72 -24.06
N GLY A 54 2.15 19.25 -25.14
CA GLY A 54 2.08 17.85 -25.56
C GLY A 54 3.39 17.26 -26.09
N PHE A 55 4.42 17.23 -25.25
CA PHE A 55 5.67 16.54 -25.52
C PHE A 55 5.67 15.18 -24.82
N ASN A 56 6.02 14.12 -25.56
CA ASN A 56 6.12 12.78 -25.01
C ASN A 56 7.48 12.63 -24.29
N TRP A 57 7.50 12.94 -23.00
CA TRP A 57 8.68 12.79 -22.15
C TRP A 57 8.95 11.32 -21.81
N SER A 58 10.22 10.96 -21.70
CA SER A 58 10.61 9.71 -21.06
C SER A 58 10.16 9.68 -19.59
N PRO A 59 10.01 8.49 -19.00
CA PRO A 59 9.98 8.37 -17.55
C PRO A 59 11.22 9.02 -16.92
N TRP A 60 11.09 9.45 -15.66
CA TRP A 60 12.23 9.89 -14.87
C TRP A 60 13.19 8.74 -14.61
N SER A 61 14.50 9.03 -14.63
CA SER A 61 15.53 8.13 -14.13
C SER A 61 15.35 7.90 -12.63
N LYS A 62 15.99 6.85 -12.10
CA LYS A 62 16.22 6.76 -10.65
C LYS A 62 17.00 7.98 -10.16
N CYS A 63 16.79 8.32 -8.90
CA CYS A 63 17.59 9.31 -8.19
C CYS A 63 19.04 8.84 -8.10
N SER A 64 19.99 9.77 -8.25
CA SER A 64 21.42 9.47 -8.18
C SER A 64 21.89 8.99 -6.80
N ASN A 65 21.16 9.32 -5.73
CA ASN A 65 21.46 8.96 -4.35
C ASN A 65 20.18 8.42 -3.69
N THR A 66 20.31 7.55 -2.68
CA THR A 66 19.17 7.01 -1.91
C THR A 66 18.71 7.94 -0.78
N CYS A 67 19.58 8.86 -0.35
CA CYS A 67 19.38 9.89 0.68
C CYS A 67 20.42 11.01 0.51
N GLY A 68 20.32 12.08 1.30
CA GLY A 68 21.31 13.17 1.35
C GLY A 68 21.29 14.12 0.15
N GLY A 69 20.22 14.07 -0.65
CA GLY A 69 20.06 14.87 -1.87
C GLY A 69 20.72 14.22 -3.09
N GLY A 70 19.91 13.91 -4.09
CA GLY A 70 20.32 13.44 -5.40
C GLY A 70 19.64 14.21 -6.52
N LYS A 71 19.90 13.79 -7.76
CA LYS A 71 19.23 14.32 -8.95
C LYS A 71 18.72 13.18 -9.81
N ARG A 72 17.57 13.40 -10.44
CA ARG A 72 17.05 12.53 -11.50
C ARG A 72 16.76 13.32 -12.76
N THR A 73 16.74 12.62 -13.89
CA THR A 73 16.64 13.24 -15.22
C THR A 73 15.60 12.55 -16.09
N ARG A 74 15.02 13.29 -17.03
CA ARG A 74 14.20 12.75 -18.12
C ARG A 74 14.47 13.54 -19.39
N SER A 75 14.15 12.97 -20.54
CA SER A 75 14.38 13.64 -21.82
C SER A 75 13.19 13.48 -22.77
N HIS A 76 13.07 14.40 -23.72
CA HIS A 76 12.24 14.22 -24.89
C HIS A 76 12.98 14.69 -26.13
N GLN A 77 12.57 14.16 -27.27
CA GLN A 77 13.06 14.63 -28.57
C GLN A 77 12.12 15.71 -29.07
N ASN A 78 12.67 16.87 -29.40
CA ASN A 78 11.93 17.90 -30.13
C ASN A 78 12.08 17.65 -31.63
N ALA A 79 11.09 17.00 -32.24
CA ALA A 79 11.06 16.78 -33.68
C ALA A 79 10.49 18.01 -34.40
N ASN A 80 11.14 19.16 -34.31
CA ASN A 80 10.80 20.34 -35.10
C ASN A 80 12.07 21.00 -35.68
N VAL A 81 12.26 20.75 -36.98
CA VAL A 81 13.10 21.46 -37.97
C VAL A 81 14.64 21.42 -37.75
N GLU A 82 15.31 20.75 -38.71
CA GLU A 82 16.75 20.77 -39.04
C GLU A 82 17.80 20.36 -37.98
N SER A 83 17.43 20.14 -36.72
CA SER A 83 18.30 19.47 -35.74
C SER A 83 17.50 18.64 -34.72
N THR A 84 17.98 17.45 -34.39
CA THR A 84 17.45 16.67 -33.26
C THR A 84 18.05 17.21 -31.96
N GLU A 85 17.35 18.15 -31.32
CA GLU A 85 17.72 18.57 -29.96
C GLU A 85 17.06 17.66 -28.91
N ASN A 86 17.90 16.97 -28.14
CA ASN A 86 17.47 16.24 -26.96
C ASN A 86 17.33 17.21 -25.79
N VAL A 87 16.09 17.58 -25.46
CA VAL A 87 15.82 18.41 -24.30
C VAL A 87 15.85 17.52 -23.07
N THR A 88 16.66 17.90 -22.07
CA THR A 88 16.79 17.16 -20.80
C THR A 88 16.28 18.03 -19.65
N SER A 89 15.44 17.44 -18.81
CA SER A 89 14.98 18.03 -17.55
C SER A 89 15.69 17.34 -16.39
N VAL A 90 16.08 18.12 -15.39
CA VAL A 90 16.74 17.64 -14.17
C VAL A 90 15.95 18.12 -12.97
N GLU A 91 15.73 17.26 -11.99
CA GLU A 91 15.14 17.64 -10.71
C GLU A 91 15.88 17.02 -9.53
N ALA A 92 15.81 17.70 -8.39
CA ALA A 92 16.34 17.19 -7.13
C ALA A 92 15.41 16.12 -6.55
N CYS A 93 15.98 15.14 -5.84
CA CYS A 93 15.26 14.03 -5.24
C CYS A 93 15.97 13.56 -3.97
N HIS A 94 15.26 12.83 -3.11
CA HIS A 94 15.81 12.23 -1.88
C HIS A 94 16.55 13.24 -0.98
N CYS A 95 16.01 14.46 -0.86
CA CYS A 95 16.60 15.58 -0.09
C CYS A 95 16.42 15.44 1.44
N PHE A 96 16.20 14.22 1.94
CA PHE A 96 16.15 13.89 3.36
C PHE A 96 17.50 13.37 3.85
N GLY A 97 17.75 13.46 5.15
CA GLY A 97 18.95 12.93 5.78
C GLY A 97 18.99 11.40 5.75
N CYS A 98 20.18 10.81 5.66
CA CYS A 98 20.34 9.35 5.62
C CYS A 98 19.98 8.64 6.94
N ASN A 99 19.87 9.39 8.03
CA ASN A 99 19.43 8.90 9.34
C ASN A 99 18.04 9.41 9.72
N ASP A 100 17.34 10.09 8.79
CA ASP A 100 15.99 10.53 9.04
C ASP A 100 15.05 9.32 9.12
N THR A 101 13.93 9.50 9.81
CA THR A 101 12.83 8.55 9.90
C THR A 101 11.55 9.23 9.44
N ALA A 102 10.50 8.46 9.16
CA ALA A 102 9.15 8.98 8.92
C ALA A 102 8.11 8.09 9.59
N LEU A 103 6.85 8.52 9.69
CA LEU A 103 5.76 7.74 10.27
C LEU A 103 5.39 6.54 9.40
N ASN A 104 5.41 6.73 8.08
CA ASN A 104 5.04 5.75 7.06
C ASN A 104 5.62 6.18 5.69
N CYS A 105 5.34 5.41 4.64
CA CYS A 105 5.82 5.71 3.29
C CYS A 105 5.18 6.94 2.65
N ASP A 106 3.99 7.37 3.08
CA ASP A 106 3.34 8.59 2.60
C ASP A 106 4.03 9.86 3.14
N GLU A 107 4.52 9.82 4.38
CA GLU A 107 5.39 10.88 4.89
C GLU A 107 6.76 10.84 4.20
N TRP A 108 7.34 9.66 3.95
CA TRP A 108 8.59 9.57 3.17
C TRP A 108 8.46 10.19 1.79
N LYS A 109 7.37 9.92 1.09
CA LYS A 109 7.01 10.60 -0.16
C LYS A 109 6.99 12.12 0.04
N SER A 110 6.33 12.60 1.10
CA SER A 110 6.28 14.03 1.45
C SER A 110 7.65 14.63 1.83
N LYS A 111 8.60 13.80 2.28
CA LYS A 111 10.01 14.15 2.50
C LYS A 111 10.85 14.12 1.24
N GLY A 112 10.29 13.66 0.12
CA GLY A 112 10.95 13.66 -1.18
C GLY A 112 11.51 12.31 -1.59
N LEU A 113 11.06 11.22 -0.98
CA LEU A 113 11.26 9.87 -1.51
C LEU A 113 10.53 9.75 -2.85
N VAL A 114 11.24 9.30 -3.89
CA VAL A 114 10.68 9.18 -5.24
C VAL A 114 10.91 7.81 -5.87
N ASP A 115 11.94 7.08 -5.43
CA ASP A 115 12.19 5.70 -5.86
C ASP A 115 11.79 4.70 -4.76
N SER A 116 11.26 3.54 -5.17
CA SER A 116 10.97 2.45 -4.24
C SER A 116 12.26 1.92 -3.60
N GLN A 117 12.31 1.86 -2.28
CA GLN A 117 13.45 1.35 -1.51
C GLN A 117 13.06 1.04 -0.06
N THR A 118 13.95 0.34 0.64
CA THR A 118 13.85 0.14 2.10
C THR A 118 14.23 1.42 2.83
N VAL A 119 13.42 1.80 3.82
CA VAL A 119 13.61 2.99 4.67
C VAL A 119 13.19 2.70 6.10
N LEU A 120 13.65 3.54 7.03
CA LEU A 120 13.23 3.48 8.43
C LEU A 120 11.92 4.24 8.65
N ILE A 121 10.95 3.60 9.31
CA ILE A 121 9.76 4.27 9.81
C ILE A 121 9.66 4.14 11.33
N GLU A 122 9.03 5.13 11.97
CA GLU A 122 8.69 5.14 13.40
C GLU A 122 7.18 5.39 13.55
N PRO A 123 6.34 4.35 13.38
CA PRO A 123 4.89 4.47 13.46
C PRO A 123 4.42 4.97 14.82
N ILE A 124 3.24 5.58 14.84
CA ILE A 124 2.56 5.99 16.07
C ILE A 124 1.32 5.10 16.27
N THR A 125 1.20 4.52 17.46
CA THR A 125 0.01 3.73 17.83
C THR A 125 -1.23 4.62 17.91
N SER A 126 -2.42 4.01 17.88
CA SER A 126 -3.70 4.72 18.06
C SER A 126 -3.79 5.54 19.36
N ASN A 127 -3.00 5.20 20.38
CA ASN A 127 -2.91 5.93 21.65
C ASN A 127 -1.82 7.03 21.66
N GLY A 128 -1.21 7.34 20.51
CA GLY A 128 -0.19 8.39 20.39
C GLY A 128 1.22 7.98 20.84
N VAL A 129 1.47 6.69 21.06
CA VAL A 129 2.81 6.20 21.44
C VAL A 129 3.65 5.99 20.18
N LYS A 130 4.79 6.67 20.10
CA LYS A 130 5.77 6.47 19.04
C LYS A 130 6.56 5.18 19.28
N LEU A 131 6.55 4.30 18.29
CA LEU A 131 7.31 3.04 18.33
C LEU A 131 8.78 3.25 17.94
N GLN A 132 9.59 2.23 18.18
CA GLN A 132 10.99 2.21 17.73
C GLN A 132 11.06 2.21 16.20
N ALA A 133 12.20 2.65 15.66
CA ALA A 133 12.41 2.62 14.22
C ALA A 133 12.46 1.18 13.70
N VAL A 134 11.78 0.94 12.58
CA VAL A 134 11.76 -0.35 11.88
C VAL A 134 11.94 -0.15 10.39
N GLU A 135 12.63 -1.08 9.73
CA GLU A 135 12.79 -1.08 8.27
C GLU A 135 11.53 -1.62 7.59
N VAL A 136 11.07 -0.91 6.56
CA VAL A 136 9.99 -1.34 5.67
C VAL A 136 10.36 -1.05 4.23
N TYR A 137 9.76 -1.78 3.29
CA TYR A 137 9.87 -1.44 1.88
C TYR A 137 8.80 -0.41 1.51
N CYS A 138 9.23 0.77 1.07
CA CYS A 138 8.33 1.76 0.49
C CYS A 138 8.25 1.57 -1.01
N TYR A 139 7.08 1.16 -1.50
CA TYR A 139 6.80 1.11 -2.92
C TYR A 139 6.26 2.47 -3.39
N MET A 140 6.99 3.12 -4.30
CA MET A 140 6.69 4.45 -4.82
C MET A 140 6.12 4.35 -6.24
N GLU A 141 4.82 4.56 -6.40
CA GLU A 141 4.17 4.50 -7.72
C GLU A 141 3.08 5.57 -7.84
N ASN A 142 3.00 6.23 -9.00
CA ASN A 142 1.97 7.23 -9.32
C ASN A 142 1.80 8.33 -8.25
N GLY A 143 2.89 8.68 -7.56
CA GLY A 143 2.87 9.66 -6.49
C GLY A 143 2.19 9.16 -5.21
N VAL A 144 2.13 7.86 -4.97
CA VAL A 144 1.70 7.23 -3.71
C VAL A 144 2.90 6.49 -3.12
N GLY A 145 3.12 6.68 -1.81
CA GLY A 145 4.09 5.88 -1.05
C GLY A 145 3.35 4.79 -0.29
N VAL A 146 3.50 3.55 -0.73
CA VAL A 146 2.87 2.37 -0.12
C VAL A 146 3.87 1.72 0.82
N THR A 147 3.45 1.53 2.06
CA THR A 147 4.17 0.75 3.08
C THR A 147 3.83 -0.71 2.87
N GLU A 148 4.79 -1.49 2.37
CA GLU A 148 4.66 -2.93 2.18
C GLU A 148 5.28 -3.68 3.37
N ILE A 149 4.53 -4.60 3.96
CA ILE A 149 4.97 -5.42 5.08
C ILE A 149 4.84 -6.88 4.69
N ASN A 150 5.99 -7.54 4.54
CA ASN A 150 6.05 -8.94 4.14
C ASN A 150 5.87 -9.92 5.32
N HIS A 151 5.60 -11.18 4.98
CA HIS A 151 5.42 -12.28 5.93
C HIS A 151 5.83 -13.65 5.35
N ASN A 152 5.86 -14.67 6.20
CA ASN A 152 6.27 -16.05 5.87
C ASN A 152 5.46 -16.81 4.78
N GLY A 153 4.37 -16.22 4.28
CA GLY A 153 3.29 -16.89 3.55
C GLY A 153 3.07 -16.44 2.11
N GLU A 154 3.96 -15.61 1.57
CA GLU A 154 3.86 -15.01 0.23
C GLU A 154 4.24 -15.98 -0.90
N ARG A 155 3.63 -17.16 -0.90
CA ARG A 155 3.80 -18.20 -1.91
C ARG A 155 2.57 -19.09 -1.98
N ASN A 156 2.41 -19.81 -3.09
CA ASN A 156 1.36 -20.82 -3.18
C ASN A 156 1.69 -21.98 -2.24
N ILE A 157 0.80 -22.25 -1.29
CA ILE A 157 0.95 -23.33 -0.32
C ILE A 157 -0.14 -24.37 -0.58
N THR A 158 0.29 -25.59 -0.91
CA THR A 158 -0.59 -26.74 -1.13
C THR A 158 -1.18 -27.27 0.17
N VAL A 159 -2.46 -27.63 0.12
CA VAL A 159 -3.25 -28.23 1.20
C VAL A 159 -3.89 -29.52 0.65
N VAL A 160 -3.51 -30.66 1.23
CA VAL A 160 -4.01 -32.01 0.90
C VAL A 160 -4.06 -32.82 2.17
N GLY A 161 -5.08 -33.66 2.32
CA GLY A 161 -5.27 -34.59 3.43
C GLY A 161 -5.99 -34.02 4.64
N TYR A 162 -6.69 -32.89 4.49
CA TYR A 162 -7.40 -32.21 5.57
C TYR A 162 -8.91 -32.24 5.32
N GLU A 163 -9.58 -33.26 5.82
CA GLU A 163 -11.03 -33.47 5.63
C GLU A 163 -11.87 -32.55 6.52
N ALA A 164 -11.59 -32.57 7.83
CA ALA A 164 -12.40 -31.83 8.78
C ALA A 164 -12.31 -30.31 8.56
N LEU A 165 -13.41 -29.62 8.84
CA LEU A 165 -13.57 -28.17 8.69
C LEU A 165 -12.45 -27.40 9.40
N GLY A 166 -11.70 -26.57 8.64
CA GLY A 166 -10.58 -25.79 9.18
C GLY A 166 -9.51 -26.60 9.92
N SER A 167 -9.34 -27.88 9.56
CA SER A 167 -8.35 -28.77 10.17
C SER A 167 -6.92 -28.49 9.69
N TYR A 168 -6.77 -27.97 8.47
CA TYR A 168 -5.55 -27.28 8.07
C TYR A 168 -5.47 -25.92 8.76
N SER A 169 -4.26 -25.52 9.16
CA SER A 169 -4.03 -24.18 9.67
C SER A 169 -2.64 -23.68 9.29
N TYR A 170 -2.55 -22.40 8.94
CA TYR A 170 -1.32 -21.70 8.64
C TYR A 170 -1.30 -20.37 9.38
N ILE A 171 -0.29 -20.16 10.24
CA ILE A 171 -0.14 -18.92 11.00
C ILE A 171 0.78 -17.96 10.22
N VAL A 172 0.28 -16.75 10.00
CA VAL A 172 1.01 -15.68 9.31
C VAL A 172 1.93 -14.99 10.30
N THR A 173 3.23 -14.99 10.00
CA THR A 173 4.26 -14.30 10.79
C THR A 173 4.87 -13.20 9.93
N TYR A 174 4.57 -11.94 10.28
CA TYR A 174 5.10 -10.74 9.62
C TYR A 174 6.57 -10.51 9.99
N ASP A 175 7.29 -9.85 9.08
CA ASP A 175 8.74 -9.58 9.22
C ASP A 175 9.04 -8.50 10.26
N ILE A 176 8.02 -7.75 10.70
CA ILE A 176 8.08 -6.77 11.78
C ILE A 176 7.16 -7.19 12.93
N SER A 177 7.35 -6.59 14.12
CA SER A 177 6.51 -6.96 15.26
C SER A 177 5.03 -6.64 15.01
N PHE A 178 4.15 -7.48 15.55
CA PHE A 178 2.70 -7.31 15.38
C PHE A 178 2.20 -5.94 15.86
N GLU A 179 2.85 -5.36 16.88
CA GLU A 179 2.57 -4.00 17.36
C GLU A 179 2.85 -2.95 16.28
N HIS A 180 3.96 -3.06 15.53
CA HIS A 180 4.24 -2.17 14.40
C HIS A 180 3.22 -2.36 13.27
N VAL A 181 2.85 -3.60 12.95
CA VAL A 181 1.83 -3.90 11.92
C VAL A 181 0.52 -3.20 12.24
N VAL A 182 0.02 -3.34 13.48
CA VAL A 182 -1.23 -2.70 13.92
C VAL A 182 -1.10 -1.18 13.91
N ALA A 183 0.01 -0.61 14.40
CA ALA A 183 0.23 0.83 14.39
C ALA A 183 0.23 1.42 12.97
N ILE A 184 0.86 0.72 12.01
CA ILE A 184 0.88 1.13 10.60
C ILE A 184 -0.53 1.07 10.01
N ILE A 185 -1.29 0.00 10.28
CA ILE A 185 -2.69 -0.10 9.83
C ILE A 185 -3.49 1.06 10.39
N ASP A 186 -3.48 1.26 11.70
CA ASP A 186 -4.33 2.25 12.36
C ASP A 186 -4.02 3.68 11.92
N SER A 187 -2.74 4.01 11.71
CA SER A 187 -2.29 5.33 11.26
C SER A 187 -2.37 5.58 9.75
N SER A 188 -2.72 4.56 8.95
CA SER A 188 -2.84 4.70 7.49
C SER A 188 -4.26 5.02 7.04
N GLN A 189 -4.43 5.77 5.97
CA GLN A 189 -5.77 6.07 5.44
C GLN A 189 -6.42 4.83 4.82
N PHE A 190 -5.64 4.05 4.07
CA PHE A 190 -6.07 2.84 3.42
C PHE A 190 -5.08 1.71 3.67
N CYS A 191 -5.58 0.50 3.81
CA CYS A 191 -4.78 -0.72 3.78
C CYS A 191 -5.49 -1.78 2.97
N ARG A 192 -4.71 -2.67 2.35
CA ARG A 192 -5.23 -3.86 1.68
C ARG A 192 -4.28 -5.04 1.86
N GLN A 193 -4.84 -6.24 1.80
CA GLN A 193 -4.05 -7.46 1.74
C GLN A 193 -4.74 -8.46 0.82
N PHE A 194 -3.97 -9.09 -0.07
CA PHE A 194 -4.51 -10.05 -1.03
C PHE A 194 -4.63 -11.44 -0.39
N VAL A 195 -5.73 -12.13 -0.66
CA VAL A 195 -5.92 -13.53 -0.29
C VAL A 195 -6.54 -14.29 -1.45
N ARG A 196 -6.10 -15.53 -1.62
CA ARG A 196 -6.60 -16.44 -2.63
C ARG A 196 -6.72 -17.85 -2.10
N TRP A 197 -7.81 -18.50 -2.49
CA TRP A 197 -7.98 -19.94 -2.41
C TRP A 197 -8.26 -20.48 -3.80
N SER A 198 -7.37 -21.32 -4.29
CA SER A 198 -7.60 -22.16 -5.45
C SER A 198 -7.95 -23.56 -4.97
N CYS A 199 -9.01 -24.14 -5.50
CA CYS A 199 -9.62 -25.35 -4.99
C CYS A 199 -9.90 -26.34 -6.12
N LYS A 200 -9.92 -27.61 -5.75
CA LYS A 200 -10.37 -28.71 -6.59
C LYS A 200 -11.07 -29.69 -5.66
N GLY A 201 -12.40 -29.70 -5.69
CA GLY A 201 -13.23 -30.43 -4.73
C GLY A 201 -12.97 -29.99 -3.30
N ALA A 202 -12.93 -28.67 -3.05
CA ALA A 202 -12.66 -28.14 -1.71
C ALA A 202 -13.46 -26.87 -1.43
N LEU A 203 -14.44 -26.97 -0.53
CA LEU A 203 -15.40 -25.91 -0.18
C LEU A 203 -14.76 -24.72 0.55
N ILE A 204 -15.35 -23.54 0.34
CA ILE A 204 -15.19 -22.40 1.25
C ILE A 204 -16.28 -22.47 2.32
N TRP A 205 -17.54 -22.56 1.88
CA TRP A 205 -18.71 -22.59 2.74
C TRP A 205 -19.52 -23.87 2.53
N ASP A 206 -19.66 -24.65 3.60
CA ASP A 206 -20.54 -25.81 3.62
C ASP A 206 -21.99 -25.36 3.85
N THR A 207 -22.75 -25.26 2.75
CA THR A 207 -24.16 -24.88 2.77
C THR A 207 -25.07 -25.87 3.49
N LEU A 208 -24.70 -27.15 3.59
CA LEU A 208 -25.52 -28.18 4.22
C LEU A 208 -25.43 -28.10 5.75
N ASN A 209 -24.22 -27.85 6.26
CA ASN A 209 -23.96 -27.78 7.70
C ASN A 209 -23.96 -26.34 8.25
N ASP A 210 -24.05 -25.32 7.38
CA ASP A 210 -24.00 -23.90 7.76
C ASP A 210 -22.67 -23.52 8.43
N GLU A 211 -21.55 -24.06 7.93
CA GLU A 211 -20.22 -23.90 8.52
C GLU A 211 -19.13 -23.49 7.50
N TRP A 212 -18.07 -22.85 8.01
CA TRP A 212 -16.89 -22.51 7.21
C TRP A 212 -15.94 -23.70 7.13
N THR A 213 -15.67 -24.15 5.91
CA THR A 213 -14.62 -25.15 5.65
C THR A 213 -13.26 -24.46 5.49
N THR A 214 -13.22 -23.39 4.70
CA THR A 214 -12.01 -22.63 4.38
C THR A 214 -12.22 -21.14 4.70
N TYR A 215 -11.34 -20.58 5.53
CA TYR A 215 -11.49 -19.22 6.05
C TYR A 215 -10.17 -18.68 6.58
N TRP A 216 -10.14 -17.39 6.91
CA TRP A 216 -9.02 -16.77 7.60
C TRP A 216 -9.52 -15.94 8.79
N THR A 217 -8.59 -15.58 9.66
CA THR A 217 -8.83 -14.74 10.84
C THR A 217 -7.98 -13.47 10.79
N ASN A 218 -8.39 -12.48 11.57
CA ASN A 218 -7.79 -11.15 11.62
C ASN A 218 -7.41 -10.74 13.05
N ARG A 219 -6.81 -9.55 13.25
CA ARG A 219 -6.44 -9.03 14.58
C ARG A 219 -7.55 -9.06 15.63
N SER A 220 -8.81 -8.91 15.22
CA SER A 220 -9.97 -8.80 16.11
C SER A 220 -10.58 -10.17 16.44
N THR A 221 -10.37 -11.16 15.56
CA THR A 221 -10.94 -12.52 15.66
C THR A 221 -9.91 -13.58 16.00
N ALA A 222 -8.61 -13.25 15.89
CA ALA A 222 -7.50 -14.06 16.34
C ALA A 222 -7.28 -13.84 17.85
N TYR A 223 -7.95 -14.65 18.66
CA TYR A 223 -7.67 -14.71 20.10
C TYR A 223 -6.39 -15.52 20.34
N LEU A 224 -5.22 -14.88 20.16
CA LEU A 224 -3.90 -15.45 20.45
C LEU A 224 -3.67 -15.53 21.97
N ALA A 225 -4.44 -16.34 22.73
CA ALA A 225 -4.10 -16.68 24.12
C ALA A 225 -4.94 -17.78 24.79
N THR A 226 -6.20 -18.00 24.38
CA THR A 226 -7.08 -19.00 25.00
C THR A 226 -7.71 -19.83 23.90
N ASN A 227 -7.79 -21.14 24.10
CA ASN A 227 -8.29 -22.13 23.14
C ASN A 227 -9.80 -21.99 22.81
N GLU A 228 -10.31 -20.77 22.67
CA GLU A 228 -11.74 -20.47 22.50
C GLU A 228 -11.97 -19.62 21.25
N LYS A 229 -12.36 -20.34 20.19
CA LYS A 229 -12.96 -19.92 18.91
C LYS A 229 -12.05 -19.19 17.90
N LYS A 230 -11.58 -19.99 16.93
CA LYS A 230 -11.23 -19.58 15.56
C LYS A 230 -12.48 -18.95 14.90
N THR A 231 -12.73 -17.67 15.12
CA THR A 231 -13.90 -17.01 14.53
C THR A 231 -13.52 -16.56 13.12
N PRO A 232 -14.17 -17.08 12.06
CA PRO A 232 -13.90 -16.62 10.70
C PRO A 232 -14.14 -15.11 10.59
N SER A 233 -13.38 -14.43 9.73
CA SER A 233 -13.61 -13.01 9.41
C SER A 233 -15.03 -12.71 8.90
N GLY A 234 -15.76 -13.74 8.49
CA GLY A 234 -17.16 -13.67 8.10
C GLY A 234 -17.39 -13.51 6.60
N PHE A 235 -16.32 -13.23 5.84
CA PHE A 235 -16.28 -13.13 4.38
C PHE A 235 -14.90 -13.63 3.90
N PHE A 236 -14.79 -14.07 2.63
CA PHE A 236 -13.54 -14.64 2.13
C PHE A 236 -12.57 -13.58 1.57
N HIS A 237 -13.06 -12.55 0.89
CA HIS A 237 -12.35 -11.28 0.65
C HIS A 237 -13.40 -10.19 0.30
N GLY A 238 -13.01 -8.93 0.17
CA GLY A 238 -13.94 -7.85 -0.18
C GLY A 238 -14.75 -7.27 1.00
N THR A 239 -16.05 -7.04 0.80
CA THR A 239 -16.93 -6.33 1.76
C THR A 239 -17.47 -7.24 2.88
N GLU A 240 -18.01 -6.66 3.96
CA GLU A 240 -18.52 -7.36 5.15
C GLU A 240 -19.78 -8.24 4.93
N VAL A 241 -20.18 -8.47 3.68
CA VAL A 241 -21.29 -9.36 3.35
C VAL A 241 -20.89 -10.79 3.73
N ARG A 242 -21.68 -11.41 4.59
CA ARG A 242 -21.33 -12.72 5.11
C ARG A 242 -21.43 -13.80 4.03
N ARG A 243 -20.52 -14.78 4.10
CA ARG A 243 -20.56 -16.03 3.28
C ARG A 243 -20.52 -15.78 1.77
N THR A 244 -19.82 -14.74 1.32
CA THR A 244 -19.64 -14.46 -0.10
C THR A 244 -18.17 -14.23 -0.45
N CYS A 245 -17.85 -14.46 -1.72
CA CYS A 245 -16.62 -14.07 -2.39
C CYS A 245 -16.89 -12.94 -3.41
N GLU A 246 -15.87 -12.53 -4.17
CA GLU A 246 -15.89 -11.30 -5.01
C GLU A 246 -16.83 -11.54 -6.15
N CYS A 247 -16.75 -12.75 -6.69
CA CYS A 247 -17.60 -13.19 -7.78
C CYS A 247 -19.07 -13.15 -7.37
N GLY A 248 -19.39 -13.44 -6.10
CA GLY A 248 -20.75 -13.40 -5.58
C GLY A 248 -21.27 -11.96 -5.47
N ILE A 249 -20.42 -11.04 -4.99
CA ILE A 249 -20.74 -9.60 -4.90
C ILE A 249 -20.90 -8.99 -6.29
N SER A 250 -19.96 -9.26 -7.19
CA SER A 250 -19.90 -8.71 -8.55
C SER A 250 -20.79 -9.45 -9.55
N GLN A 251 -21.45 -10.55 -9.14
CA GLN A 251 -22.24 -11.43 -9.99
C GLN A 251 -21.45 -11.99 -11.19
N THR A 252 -20.18 -12.30 -10.95
CA THR A 252 -19.25 -12.86 -11.95
C THR A 252 -18.83 -14.30 -11.66
N CYS A 253 -19.47 -14.97 -10.67
CA CYS A 253 -19.19 -16.39 -10.42
C CYS A 253 -19.49 -17.23 -11.67
N GLN A 254 -18.74 -18.31 -11.83
CA GLN A 254 -18.84 -19.19 -13.01
C GLN A 254 -20.22 -19.87 -13.11
N GLU A 255 -20.85 -20.14 -11.97
CA GLU A 255 -22.22 -20.62 -11.88
C GLU A 255 -23.08 -19.58 -11.14
N SER A 256 -24.29 -19.32 -11.65
CA SER A 256 -25.14 -18.23 -11.12
C SER A 256 -25.77 -18.52 -9.75
N ASN A 257 -25.70 -19.77 -9.27
CA ASN A 257 -26.32 -20.23 -8.03
C ASN A 257 -25.32 -20.39 -6.88
N VAL A 258 -24.06 -19.97 -7.05
CA VAL A 258 -23.04 -20.00 -6.00
C VAL A 258 -22.59 -18.59 -5.62
N LEU A 259 -22.09 -18.43 -4.39
CA LEU A 259 -21.55 -17.16 -3.88
C LEU A 259 -20.01 -17.09 -3.93
N CYS A 260 -19.39 -18.24 -4.15
CA CYS A 260 -17.96 -18.44 -4.36
C CYS A 260 -17.78 -19.55 -5.42
N ASN A 261 -16.78 -19.43 -6.29
CA ASN A 261 -16.51 -20.45 -7.30
C ASN A 261 -16.14 -21.80 -6.67
N CYS A 262 -15.42 -21.80 -5.55
CA CYS A 262 -15.04 -23.02 -4.83
C CYS A 262 -16.21 -23.77 -4.21
N ASP A 263 -17.34 -23.11 -3.99
CA ASP A 263 -18.54 -23.76 -3.46
C ASP A 263 -19.27 -24.64 -4.49
N ILE A 264 -18.80 -24.66 -5.75
CA ILE A 264 -19.26 -25.64 -6.75
C ILE A 264 -18.81 -27.06 -6.37
N ASN A 265 -17.71 -27.18 -5.62
CA ASN A 265 -17.17 -28.43 -5.10
C ASN A 265 -17.03 -29.57 -6.12
N ASP A 266 -16.40 -29.27 -7.26
CA ASP A 266 -16.10 -30.27 -8.29
C ASP A 266 -14.60 -30.47 -8.48
N TYR A 267 -14.21 -31.56 -9.13
CA TYR A 267 -12.80 -31.90 -9.38
C TYR A 267 -12.15 -31.05 -10.50
N ILE A 268 -12.63 -29.83 -10.71
CA ILE A 268 -12.07 -28.84 -11.63
C ILE A 268 -11.40 -27.74 -10.80
N TRP A 269 -10.22 -27.29 -11.24
CA TRP A 269 -9.55 -26.17 -10.58
C TRP A 269 -10.37 -24.89 -10.72
N ARG A 270 -10.72 -24.31 -9.56
CA ARG A 270 -11.41 -23.03 -9.44
C ARG A 270 -10.64 -22.14 -8.48
N SER A 271 -11.01 -20.87 -8.43
CA SER A 271 -10.37 -19.92 -7.50
C SER A 271 -11.34 -18.82 -7.09
N ASP A 272 -11.23 -18.45 -5.83
CA ASP A 272 -11.77 -17.20 -5.28
C ASP A 272 -10.60 -16.40 -4.72
N GLU A 273 -10.49 -15.14 -5.11
CA GLU A 273 -9.37 -14.28 -4.78
C GLU A 273 -9.77 -12.82 -4.75
N GLY A 274 -9.03 -12.02 -3.99
CA GLY A 274 -9.22 -10.59 -3.97
C GLY A 274 -8.51 -9.90 -2.82
N TYR A 275 -8.64 -8.58 -2.79
CA TYR A 275 -8.12 -7.75 -1.71
C TYR A 275 -9.14 -7.64 -0.57
N VAL A 276 -8.69 -7.88 0.65
CA VAL A 276 -9.35 -7.42 1.87
C VAL A 276 -8.95 -5.96 2.08
N THR A 277 -9.89 -5.03 1.97
CA THR A 277 -9.64 -3.58 2.11
C THR A 277 -10.23 -3.00 3.40
N ASN A 278 -11.02 -3.77 4.14
CA ASN A 278 -11.52 -3.36 5.45
C ASN A 278 -10.38 -3.43 6.47
N LYS A 279 -9.93 -2.25 6.92
CA LYS A 279 -8.83 -2.12 7.90
C LYS A 279 -9.08 -2.87 9.19
N ASP A 280 -10.33 -2.96 9.66
CA ASP A 280 -10.66 -3.63 10.92
C ASP A 280 -10.56 -5.16 10.83
N ALA A 281 -10.58 -5.68 9.60
CA ALA A 281 -10.33 -7.08 9.28
C ALA A 281 -8.86 -7.33 8.87
N LEU A 282 -7.96 -6.35 8.96
CA LEU A 282 -6.53 -6.53 8.69
C LEU A 282 -5.71 -6.43 9.97
N PRO A 283 -4.50 -7.03 10.03
CA PRO A 283 -3.92 -7.92 9.03
C PRO A 283 -4.58 -9.30 9.06
N ILE A 284 -4.37 -10.10 8.01
CA ILE A 284 -4.66 -11.54 8.05
C ILE A 284 -3.66 -12.21 9.00
N VAL A 285 -4.16 -12.98 9.98
CA VAL A 285 -3.35 -13.58 11.06
C VAL A 285 -3.19 -15.09 10.87
N ALA A 286 -4.22 -15.77 10.35
CA ALA A 286 -4.14 -17.20 10.06
C ALA A 286 -5.10 -17.59 8.94
N PHE A 287 -4.73 -18.65 8.22
CA PHE A 287 -5.56 -19.30 7.20
C PHE A 287 -5.92 -20.71 7.65
N PHE A 288 -7.14 -21.13 7.37
CA PHE A 288 -7.67 -22.45 7.69
C PHE A 288 -8.37 -23.03 6.46
N ALA A 289 -8.27 -24.34 6.29
CA ALA A 289 -8.94 -25.08 5.23
C ALA A 289 -9.36 -26.48 5.71
N GLY A 290 -10.32 -27.07 5.01
CA GLY A 290 -10.78 -28.45 5.14
C GLY A 290 -11.26 -28.95 3.78
N ASP A 291 -12.00 -30.06 3.73
CA ASP A 291 -12.53 -30.63 2.47
C ASP A 291 -11.43 -30.83 1.41
N THR A 292 -10.30 -31.37 1.87
CA THR A 292 -9.18 -31.78 0.99
C THR A 292 -8.73 -33.19 1.31
N GLY A 293 -9.63 -34.01 1.87
CA GLY A 293 -9.31 -35.31 2.43
C GLY A 293 -9.53 -36.46 1.46
N ASP A 294 -10.49 -36.32 0.54
CA ASP A 294 -10.85 -37.37 -0.40
C ASP A 294 -9.93 -37.42 -1.63
N SER A 295 -9.99 -38.56 -2.32
CA SER A 295 -9.14 -38.83 -3.47
C SER A 295 -9.42 -37.86 -4.62
N GLY A 296 -8.45 -36.97 -4.89
CA GLY A 296 -8.54 -36.00 -5.98
C GLY A 296 -8.89 -34.59 -5.52
N GLU A 297 -9.12 -34.41 -4.22
CA GLU A 297 -9.29 -33.10 -3.59
C GLU A 297 -7.93 -32.48 -3.25
N GLU A 298 -7.82 -31.18 -3.52
CA GLU A 298 -6.62 -30.40 -3.27
C GLU A 298 -6.97 -28.91 -3.25
N GLY A 299 -6.20 -28.13 -2.50
CA GLY A 299 -6.23 -26.68 -2.64
C GLY A 299 -4.87 -26.01 -2.51
N HIS A 300 -4.83 -24.76 -2.93
CA HIS A 300 -3.70 -23.86 -2.78
C HIS A 300 -4.17 -22.54 -2.19
N HIS A 301 -3.55 -22.12 -1.09
CA HIS A 301 -3.75 -20.76 -0.60
C HIS A 301 -2.54 -19.88 -0.90
N PHE A 302 -2.82 -18.58 -1.04
CA PHE A 302 -1.83 -17.53 -1.14
C PHE A 302 -2.31 -16.32 -0.36
N ILE A 303 -1.43 -15.76 0.47
CA ILE A 303 -1.65 -14.48 1.16
C ILE A 303 -0.53 -13.55 0.70
N GLY A 304 -0.91 -12.39 0.18
CA GLY A 304 0.03 -11.35 -0.25
C GLY A 304 0.48 -10.46 0.89
N PRO A 305 1.49 -9.61 0.66
CA PRO A 305 1.96 -8.65 1.65
C PRO A 305 0.85 -7.70 2.07
N LEU A 306 0.97 -7.14 3.27
CA LEU A 306 0.10 -6.07 3.73
C LEU A 306 0.59 -4.74 3.13
N GLU A 307 -0.31 -4.05 2.41
CA GLU A 307 -0.03 -2.78 1.76
C GLU A 307 -0.85 -1.66 2.43
N CYS A 308 -0.19 -0.65 2.99
CA CYS A 308 -0.84 0.50 3.64
C CYS A 308 -0.36 1.84 3.07
N TYR A 309 -1.26 2.78 2.83
CA TYR A 309 -0.94 4.08 2.20
C TYR A 309 -1.90 5.20 2.63
N GLY A 310 -1.42 6.44 2.47
CA GLY A 310 -2.06 7.63 3.00
C GLY A 310 -1.95 7.71 4.53
N THR A 311 -2.08 8.92 5.08
CA THR A 311 -2.06 9.15 6.53
C THR A 311 -3.47 9.48 7.01
N ALA A 312 -3.93 8.82 8.08
CA ALA A 312 -5.27 9.01 8.66
C ALA A 312 -5.39 10.26 9.55
#